data_AF-A0A9D6T8U0-F1
#
_entry.id   AF-A0A9D6T8U0-F1
#
_cell.length_a   1.000
_cell.length_b   1.000
_cell.length_c   1.000
_cell.angle_alpha   90.00
_cell.angle_beta   90.00
_cell.angle_gamma   90.00
#
_symmetry.space_group_name_H-M   'P 1'
#
loop_
_entity.id
_entity.type
_entity.pdbx_description
1 polymer ?
#
loop_
_entity_poly.entity_id
_entity_poly.type
_entity_poly.pdbx_seq_one_letter_code
_entity_poly.pdbx_strand_id
1 'polypeptide(L)' 'MERIEIEIDEETLARARKLAEVRRCSLDELVKEFIRQETKPAGSIDTMLGMFADEPALLDEVVESAMQARERDPLRHTVG' A
#
# COMPACT_ATOMS: atom_id res chain seq x y z
N MET A 1 -4.58 -14.08 27.76
CA MET A 1 -3.32 -13.70 27.09
C MET A 1 -2.33 -14.82 27.33
N GLU A 2 -1.73 -15.34 26.27
CA GLU A 2 -0.69 -16.37 26.36
C GLU A 2 0.65 -15.73 26.03
N ARG A 3 1.71 -16.16 26.73
CA ARG A 3 3.07 -15.64 26.54
C ARG A 3 3.87 -16.67 25.74
N ILE A 4 4.46 -16.22 24.64
CA ILE A 4 5.39 -17.00 23.83
C ILE A 4 6.79 -16.44 23.98
N GLU A 5 7.79 -17.31 24.01
CA GLU A 5 9.21 -16.94 23.98
C GLU A 5 9.81 -17.52 22.70
N ILE A 6 10.54 -16.70 21.96
CA ILE A 6 11.09 -17.04 20.65
C ILE A 6 12.56 -16.67 20.67
N GLU A 7 13.42 -17.63 20.34
CA GLU A 7 14.83 -17.38 20.06
C GLU A 7 14.98 -16.97 18.60
N ILE A 8 15.64 -15.84 18.38
CA ILE A 8 16.01 -15.34 17.05
C ILE A 8 17.47 -14.92 17.07
N ASP A 9 18.12 -15.01 15.92
CA ASP A 9 19.49 -14.56 15.78
C ASP A 9 19.61 -13.03 15.90
N GLU A 10 20.82 -12.57 16.20
CA GLU A 10 21.10 -11.16 16.45
C GLU A 10 20.84 -10.27 15.21
N GLU A 11 21.11 -10.79 14.01
CA GLU A 11 20.91 -10.07 12.76
C GLU A 11 19.41 -9.82 12.51
N THR A 12 18.58 -10.85 12.69
CA THR A 12 17.13 -10.77 12.57
C THR A 12 16.55 -9.82 13.63
N LEU A 13 17.03 -9.87 14.88
CA LEU A 13 16.60 -8.96 15.94
C LEU A 13 16.94 -7.49 15.59
N ALA A 14 18.15 -7.23 15.08
CA ALA A 14 18.57 -5.89 14.68
C ALA A 14 17.70 -5.33 13.55
N ARG A 15 17.38 -6.17 12.55
CA ARG A 15 16.46 -5.80 11.45
C ARG A 15 15.06 -5.49 11.97
N ALA A 16 14.53 -6.32 12.86
CA ALA A 16 13.20 -6.14 13.44
C ALA A 16 13.11 -4.83 14.25
N ARG A 17 14.14 -4.50 15.04
CA ARG A 17 14.22 -3.22 15.78
C ARG A 17 14.22 -2.02 14.84
N LYS A 18 15.07 -2.04 13.81
CA LYS A 18 15.13 -0.96 12.81
C LYS A 18 13.78 -0.78 12.10
N LEU A 19 13.11 -1.87 11.77
CA LEU A 19 11.80 -1.82 11.12
C LEU A 19 10.72 -1.25 12.06
N ALA A 20 10.74 -1.62 13.34
CA ALA A 20 9.85 -1.09 14.37
C ALA A 20 10.04 0.42 14.58
N GLU A 21 11.28 0.91 14.59
CA GLU A 21 11.59 2.35 14.67
C GLU A 21 11.03 3.12 13.48
N VAL A 22 11.25 2.63 12.26
CA VAL A 22 10.75 3.27 11.03
C VAL A 22 9.22 3.35 11.04
N ARG A 23 8.54 2.30 11.52
CA ARG A 23 7.08 2.24 11.61
C ARG A 23 6.52 2.87 12.89
N ARG A 24 7.38 3.36 13.79
CA ARG A 24 7.03 3.93 15.10
C ARG A 24 6.12 3.03 15.93
N CYS A 25 6.39 1.73 15.90
CA CYS A 25 5.66 0.73 16.67
C CYS A 25 6.59 -0.07 17.58
N SER A 26 6.03 -0.81 18.51
CA SER A 26 6.81 -1.76 19.31
C SER A 26 7.12 -3.05 18.52
N LEU A 27 8.07 -3.84 19.03
CA LEU A 27 8.37 -5.16 18.48
C LEU A 27 7.17 -6.11 18.55
N ASP A 28 6.39 -6.06 19.63
CA ASP A 28 5.20 -6.92 19.75
C ASP A 28 4.09 -6.51 18.78
N GLU A 29 3.90 -5.21 18.55
CA GLU A 29 2.98 -4.69 17.53
C GLU A 29 3.43 -5.09 16.14
N LEU A 30 4.73 -5.01 15.85
CA LEU A 30 5.30 -5.42 14.57
C LEU A 30 5.04 -6.90 14.28
N VAL A 31 5.24 -7.78 15.27
CA VAL A 31 4.99 -9.23 15.13
C VAL A 31 3.50 -9.51 14.93
N LYS A 32 2.62 -8.88 15.73
CA LYS A 32 1.16 -9.02 15.56
C LYS A 32 0.70 -8.56 14.18
N GLU A 33 1.24 -7.44 13.69
CA GLU A 33 0.97 -6.90 12.37
C GLU A 33 1.36 -7.88 11.27
N PHE A 34 2.57 -8.42 11.36
CA PHE A 34 3.09 -9.36 10.38
C PHE A 34 2.23 -10.62 10.32
N ILE A 35 1.91 -11.21 11.47
CA ILE A 35 1.01 -12.37 11.54
C ILE A 35 -0.34 -12.04 10.93
N ARG A 36 -0.91 -10.85 11.21
CA ARG A 36 -2.19 -10.42 10.64
C ARG A 36 -2.15 -10.27 9.11
N GLN A 37 -1.03 -9.79 8.57
CA GLN A 37 -0.85 -9.64 7.11
C GLN A 37 -0.76 -11.01 6.43
N GLU A 38 0.04 -11.92 6.97
CA GLU A 38 0.24 -13.26 6.43
C GLU A 38 -0.98 -14.18 6.61
N THR A 39 -1.78 -13.95 7.65
CA THR A 39 -3.03 -14.69 7.90
C THR A 39 -4.25 -14.04 7.24
N LYS A 40 -4.08 -12.91 6.55
CA LYS A 40 -5.17 -12.30 5.79
C LYS A 40 -5.55 -13.27 4.68
N PRO A 41 -6.80 -13.79 4.65
CA PRO A 41 -7.20 -14.70 3.59
C PRO A 41 -6.99 -14.02 2.24
N ALA A 42 -6.42 -14.75 1.28
CA ALA A 42 -6.10 -14.30 -0.07
C ALA A 42 -7.30 -13.70 -0.86
N GLY A 43 -8.51 -13.75 -0.30
CA GLY A 43 -9.75 -13.23 -0.90
C GLY A 43 -10.00 -11.73 -0.71
N SER A 44 -9.00 -10.90 -0.42
CA SER A 44 -9.17 -9.43 -0.40
C SER A 44 -8.24 -8.68 -1.33
N ILE A 45 -7.58 -9.39 -2.26
CA ILE A 45 -7.09 -8.74 -3.47
C ILE A 45 -8.35 -8.43 -4.28
N ASP A 46 -8.78 -7.19 -4.10
CA ASP A 46 -9.57 -6.44 -5.05
C ASP A 46 -11.03 -6.83 -5.30
N THR A 47 -11.88 -6.46 -4.35
CA THR A 47 -13.21 -5.97 -4.76
C THR A 47 -13.08 -4.69 -5.61
N MET A 48 -12.00 -3.91 -5.49
CA MET A 48 -11.79 -2.68 -6.28
C MET A 48 -11.25 -2.92 -7.71
N LEU A 49 -10.19 -3.72 -7.95
CA LEU A 49 -9.84 -4.10 -9.35
C LEU A 49 -10.99 -4.85 -10.05
N GLY A 50 -11.76 -5.67 -9.33
CA GLY A 50 -12.91 -6.38 -9.90
C GLY A 50 -14.04 -5.48 -10.38
N MET A 51 -14.25 -4.31 -9.74
CA MET A 51 -15.31 -3.36 -10.13
C MET A 51 -15.10 -2.74 -11.52
N PHE A 52 -13.85 -2.62 -11.97
CA PHE A 52 -13.52 -2.01 -13.27
C PHE A 52 -13.14 -3.05 -14.34
N ALA A 53 -13.20 -4.34 -14.00
CA ALA A 53 -12.88 -5.42 -14.94
C ALA A 53 -13.87 -5.48 -16.12
N ASP A 54 -15.12 -5.10 -15.89
CA ASP A 54 -16.20 -5.10 -16.90
C ASP A 54 -16.23 -3.84 -17.77
N GLU A 55 -15.42 -2.81 -17.45
CA GLU A 55 -15.36 -1.55 -18.19
C GLU A 55 -13.93 -1.21 -18.65
N PRO A 56 -13.30 -2.07 -19.48
CA PRO A 56 -11.92 -1.86 -19.92
C PRO A 56 -11.73 -0.54 -20.69
N ALA A 57 -12.79 -0.03 -21.32
CA ALA A 57 -12.78 1.23 -22.08
C ALA A 57 -12.82 2.49 -21.19
N LEU A 58 -13.18 2.37 -19.91
CA LEU A 58 -13.31 3.52 -19.01
C LEU A 58 -11.95 4.21 -18.79
N LEU A 59 -10.86 3.43 -18.77
CA LEU A 59 -9.50 3.99 -18.67
C LEU A 59 -9.13 4.83 -19.90
N ASP A 60 -9.53 4.39 -21.09
CA ASP A 60 -9.26 5.14 -22.33
C ASP A 60 -10.00 6.49 -22.32
N GLU A 61 -11.26 6.50 -21.88
CA GLU A 61 -12.07 7.72 -21.75
C GLU A 61 -11.49 8.72 -20.74
N VAL A 62 -11.03 8.23 -19.58
CA VAL A 62 -10.39 9.07 -18.55
C VAL A 62 -9.09 9.69 -19.07
N VAL A 63 -8.28 8.91 -19.81
CA VAL A 63 -7.04 9.40 -20.41
C VAL A 63 -7.32 10.44 -21.48
N GLU A 64 -8.29 10.18 -22.38
CA GLU A 64 -8.69 11.13 -23.42
C GLU A 64 -9.17 12.45 -22.81
N SER A 65 -10.03 12.38 -21.79
CA SER A 65 -10.54 13.56 -21.08
C SER A 65 -9.41 14.36 -20.42
N ALA A 66 -8.44 13.69 -19.77
CA ALA A 66 -7.29 14.34 -19.16
C ALA A 66 -6.38 15.03 -20.20
N MET A 67 -6.20 14.41 -21.38
CA MET A 67 -5.45 15.01 -22.48
C MET A 67 -6.14 16.26 -23.04
N GLN A 68 -7.46 16.20 -23.26
CA GLN A 68 -8.25 17.36 -23.70
C GLN A 68 -8.21 18.50 -22.66
N ALA A 69 -8.29 18.17 -21.37
CA ALA A 69 -8.20 19.16 -20.30
C ALA A 69 -6.85 19.88 -20.30
N ARG A 70 -5.75 19.15 -20.52
CA ARG A 70 -4.39 19.73 -20.61
C ARG A 70 -4.24 20.68 -21.80
N GLU A 71 -4.91 20.41 -22.92
CA GLU A 71 -4.90 21.32 -24.08
C GLU A 71 -5.72 22.59 -23.82
N ARG A 72 -6.85 22.46 -23.11
CA ARG A 72 -7.77 23.57 -22.83
C ARG A 72 -7.30 24.46 -21.69
N ASP A 73 -6.67 23.87 -20.67
CA ASP A 73 -6.20 24.54 -19.47
C ASP A 73 -4.71 24.25 -19.25
N PRO A 74 -3.82 24.94 -20.01
CA PRO A 74 -2.40 24.76 -19.85
C PRO A 74 -1.98 25.17 -18.43
N LEU A 75 -1.45 24.20 -17.67
CA LEU A 75 -0.96 24.35 -16.28
C LEU A 75 0.07 25.48 -16.05
N ARG A 76 0.54 26.13 -17.12
CA ARG A 76 1.44 27.27 -17.08
C ARG A 76 0.75 28.47 -17.68
N HIS A 77 0.18 29.32 -16.83
CA HIS A 77 -0.01 30.72 -17.20
C HIS A 77 1.38 31.34 -17.40
N THR A 78 1.71 31.75 -18.63
CA THR A 78 2.80 32.69 -18.83
C THR A 78 2.37 33.99 -18.18
N VAL A 79 2.91 34.28 -17.00
CA VAL A 79 2.79 35.60 -16.37
C VAL A 79 3.49 36.57 -17.32
N GLY A 80 2.70 37.39 -18.01
CA GLY A 80 3.16 38.53 -18.81
C GLY A 80 3.37 39.75 -17.95
#